data_AF-A0A1I0IV69-F1
#
_entry.id   AF-A0A1I0IV69-F1
#
_cell.length_a   1.000
_cell.length_b   1.000
_cell.length_c   1.000
_cell.angle_alpha   90.00
_cell.angle_beta   90.00
_cell.angle_gamma   90.00
#
_symmetry.space_group_name_H-M   'P 1'
#
loop_
_entity.id
_entity.type
_entity.pdbx_description
1 polymer ?
#
loop_
_entity_poly.entity_id
_entity_poly.type
_entity_poly.pdbx_seq_one_letter_code
_entity_poly.pdbx_strand_id
1 'polypeptide(L)'
;MKILIVSDTHRKDVNLKEILERSGRLDMLIHLGDAEGSEQEIASWVNEGCDLEFVLGNNDFFSNLDREKDIMIGRYRVLLTHGHYYSVSLGPERLIKEARAGGFDIVMYGHTHRPFYEVDKKDGDKDLIVLNPGSLSYPRQDGHRPSYMLMDIDRDGEAHFSLNYLER
;
A
#
# COMPACT_ATOMS: atom_id res chain seq x y z
N MET A 1 15.51 0.29 6.17
CA MET A 1 14.82 -0.49 5.13
C MET A 1 13.81 0.43 4.46
N LYS A 2 13.83 0.57 3.13
CA LYS A 2 12.98 1.49 2.38
C LYS A 2 11.96 0.74 1.55
N ILE A 3 10.68 1.00 1.80
CA ILE A 3 9.54 0.33 1.19
C ILE A 3 8.70 1.34 0.42
N LEU A 4 8.42 1.05 -0.84
CA LEU A 4 7.49 1.81 -1.67
C LEU A 4 6.10 1.19 -1.59
N ILE A 5 5.09 1.98 -1.27
CA ILE A 5 3.70 1.53 -1.14
C ILE A 5 2.84 2.29 -2.16
N VAL A 6 2.25 1.54 -3.08
CA VAL A 6 1.44 2.06 -4.21
C VAL A 6 0.14 1.25 -4.36
N SER A 7 -0.81 1.78 -5.12
CA SER A 7 -2.08 1.12 -5.40
C SER A 7 -2.73 1.73 -6.63
N ASP A 8 -3.73 1.03 -7.19
CA ASP A 8 -4.67 1.55 -8.18
C ASP A 8 -3.93 2.19 -9.38
N THR A 9 -2.99 1.44 -9.96
CA THR A 9 -2.21 1.86 -11.15
C THR A 9 -3.00 1.67 -12.43
N HIS A 10 -3.91 0.70 -12.50
CA HIS A 10 -4.77 0.44 -13.66
C HIS A 10 -4.00 0.46 -14.98
N ARG A 11 -2.83 -0.20 -15.00
CA ARG A 11 -1.94 -0.31 -16.17
C ARG A 11 -1.45 1.03 -16.74
N LYS A 12 -1.46 2.11 -15.95
CA LYS A 12 -0.87 3.41 -16.31
C LYS A 12 0.47 3.59 -15.61
N ASP A 13 1.48 2.99 -16.19
CA ASP A 13 2.76 2.77 -15.48
C ASP A 13 3.72 3.96 -15.49
N VAL A 14 3.39 5.04 -16.20
CA VAL A 14 4.25 6.23 -16.34
C VAL A 14 4.63 6.78 -14.97
N ASN A 15 3.65 6.97 -14.09
CA ASN A 15 3.85 7.50 -12.76
C ASN A 15 4.66 6.55 -11.87
N LEU A 16 4.41 5.24 -11.97
CA LEU A 16 5.16 4.26 -11.20
C LEU A 16 6.64 4.23 -11.62
N LYS A 17 6.92 4.24 -12.92
CA LYS A 17 8.29 4.30 -13.45
C LYS A 17 9.02 5.54 -12.98
N GLU A 18 8.39 6.69 -13.06
CA GLU A 18 8.95 7.95 -12.56
C GLU A 18 9.26 7.89 -11.06
N ILE A 19 8.38 7.29 -10.26
CA ILE A 19 8.61 7.10 -8.82
C ILE A 19 9.79 6.18 -8.57
N LEU A 20 9.90 5.06 -9.31
CA LEU A 20 11.02 4.12 -9.18
C LEU A 20 12.36 4.81 -9.51
N GLU A 21 12.42 5.61 -10.57
CA GLU A 21 13.61 6.38 -10.95
C GLU A 21 14.02 7.38 -9.85
N ARG A 22 13.05 8.06 -9.22
CA ARG A 22 13.28 9.05 -8.16
C ARG A 22 13.57 8.43 -6.80
N SER A 23 13.02 7.26 -6.51
CA SER A 23 13.10 6.62 -5.20
C SER A 23 14.47 6.03 -4.91
N GLY A 24 15.28 5.80 -5.95
CA GLY A 24 16.56 5.11 -5.82
C GLY A 24 16.35 3.65 -5.46
N ARG A 25 17.27 3.09 -4.67
CA ARG A 25 17.20 1.67 -4.26
C ARG A 25 16.08 1.44 -3.25
N LEU A 26 15.24 0.45 -3.52
CA LEU A 26 14.18 -0.03 -2.64
C LEU A 26 14.54 -1.42 -2.12
N ASP A 27 14.14 -1.70 -0.87
CA ASP A 27 14.20 -3.03 -0.29
C ASP A 27 12.91 -3.81 -0.56
N MET A 28 11.77 -3.12 -0.68
CA MET A 28 10.47 -3.73 -0.99
C MET A 28 9.56 -2.77 -1.76
N LEU A 29 8.71 -3.32 -2.62
CA LEU A 29 7.56 -2.64 -3.23
C LEU A 29 6.28 -3.40 -2.90
N ILE A 30 5.30 -2.68 -2.37
CA ILE A 30 3.96 -3.17 -2.06
C ILE A 30 2.97 -2.50 -3.01
N HIS A 31 2.24 -3.30 -3.79
CA HIS A 31 1.14 -2.85 -4.64
C HIS A 31 -0.19 -3.40 -4.11
N LEU A 32 -1.07 -2.51 -3.64
CA LEU A 32 -2.31 -2.87 -2.94
C LEU A 32 -3.47 -3.20 -3.91
N GLY A 33 -3.16 -3.80 -5.06
CA GLY A 33 -4.14 -4.23 -6.07
C GLY A 33 -4.51 -3.19 -7.13
N ASP A 34 -5.31 -3.64 -8.09
CA ASP A 34 -5.69 -2.92 -9.31
C ASP A 34 -4.46 -2.57 -10.18
N ALA A 35 -3.59 -3.56 -10.37
CA ALA A 35 -2.44 -3.51 -11.29
C ALA A 35 -2.81 -3.93 -12.73
N GLU A 36 -3.93 -4.64 -12.88
CA GLU A 36 -4.54 -5.08 -14.14
C GLU A 36 -3.60 -5.85 -15.09
N GLY A 37 -2.81 -6.78 -14.53
CA GLY A 37 -1.91 -7.63 -15.31
C GLY A 37 -0.48 -7.08 -15.46
N SER A 38 -0.18 -5.92 -14.86
CA SER A 38 1.13 -5.27 -14.96
C SER A 38 2.17 -5.83 -13.97
N GLU A 39 1.82 -6.83 -13.15
CA GLU A 39 2.66 -7.33 -12.05
C GLU A 39 4.02 -7.84 -12.55
N GLN A 40 4.05 -8.57 -13.67
CA GLN A 40 5.30 -9.06 -14.27
C GLN A 40 6.15 -7.92 -14.83
N GLU A 41 5.52 -6.89 -15.40
CA GLU A 41 6.25 -5.74 -15.92
C GLU A 41 6.83 -4.90 -14.78
N ILE A 42 6.05 -4.65 -13.72
CA ILE A 42 6.50 -3.98 -12.49
C ILE A 42 7.71 -4.71 -11.91
N ALA A 43 7.66 -6.04 -11.83
CA ALA A 43 8.78 -6.84 -11.35
C ALA A 43 10.06 -6.68 -12.16
N SER A 44 9.94 -6.34 -13.46
CA SER A 44 11.10 -6.08 -14.33
C SER A 44 11.71 -4.68 -14.16
N TRP A 45 11.00 -3.74 -13.53
CA TRP A 45 11.44 -2.34 -13.38
C TRP A 45 12.13 -2.06 -12.04
N VAL A 46 11.93 -2.91 -11.04
CA VAL A 46 12.53 -2.74 -9.71
C VAL A 46 14.01 -3.17 -9.70
N ASN A 47 14.77 -2.62 -8.75
CA ASN A 47 16.17 -3.01 -8.57
C ASN A 47 16.32 -4.46 -8.10
N GLU A 48 17.47 -5.08 -8.42
CA GLU A 48 17.82 -6.41 -7.91
C GLU A 48 17.81 -6.43 -6.37
N GLY A 49 17.19 -7.48 -5.82
CA GLY A 49 17.01 -7.69 -4.38
C GLY A 49 15.90 -6.84 -3.75
N CYS A 50 15.00 -6.26 -4.55
CA CYS A 50 13.77 -5.65 -4.06
C CYS A 50 12.67 -6.72 -3.95
N ASP A 51 12.13 -6.91 -2.75
CA ASP A 51 11.00 -7.81 -2.53
C ASP A 51 9.71 -7.20 -3.10
N LEU A 52 8.81 -8.04 -3.58
CA LEU A 52 7.58 -7.60 -4.25
C LEU A 52 6.35 -8.22 -3.61
N GLU A 53 5.43 -7.38 -3.16
CA GLU A 53 4.16 -7.82 -2.59
C GLU A 53 2.99 -7.22 -3.35
N PHE A 54 2.14 -8.11 -3.85
CA PHE A 54 0.89 -7.76 -4.54
C PHE A 54 -0.29 -8.44 -3.85
N VAL A 55 -1.42 -7.74 -3.80
CA VAL A 55 -2.73 -8.29 -3.41
C VAL A 55 -3.76 -8.04 -4.51
N LEU A 56 -4.77 -8.89 -4.59
CA LEU A 56 -5.78 -8.87 -5.64
C LEU A 56 -6.75 -7.70 -5.47
N GLY A 57 -6.80 -6.80 -6.46
CA GLY A 57 -7.81 -5.76 -6.59
C GLY A 57 -9.09 -6.21 -7.28
N ASN A 58 -10.12 -5.36 -7.25
CA ASN A 58 -11.41 -5.70 -7.88
C ASN A 58 -11.39 -5.61 -9.41
N ASN A 59 -10.39 -4.97 -10.01
CA ASN A 59 -10.18 -4.90 -11.46
C ASN A 59 -9.15 -5.93 -11.98
N ASP A 60 -8.53 -6.72 -11.10
CA ASP A 60 -7.52 -7.74 -11.45
C ASP A 60 -8.16 -9.09 -11.89
N PHE A 61 -9.11 -9.05 -12.83
CA PHE A 61 -10.03 -10.17 -13.15
C PHE A 61 -9.40 -11.52 -13.47
N PHE A 62 -8.18 -11.55 -14.01
CA PHE A 62 -7.48 -12.77 -14.45
C PHE A 62 -6.21 -13.05 -13.66
N SER A 63 -6.04 -12.38 -12.52
CA SER A 63 -4.89 -12.56 -11.65
C SER A 63 -5.16 -13.64 -10.60
N ASN A 64 -4.15 -14.43 -10.26
CA ASN A 64 -4.21 -15.45 -9.19
C ASN A 64 -3.62 -14.92 -7.88
N LEU A 65 -3.56 -13.60 -7.71
CA LEU A 65 -3.06 -12.97 -6.49
C LEU A 65 -3.94 -13.30 -5.28
N ASP A 66 -3.31 -13.28 -4.11
CA ASP A 66 -4.01 -13.43 -2.85
C ASP A 66 -4.89 -12.20 -2.57
N ARG A 67 -6.08 -12.44 -1.99
CA ARG A 67 -7.00 -11.37 -1.59
C ARG A 67 -6.45 -10.52 -0.44
N GLU A 68 -5.73 -11.20 0.45
CA GLU A 68 -5.13 -10.66 1.66
C GLU A 68 -3.77 -11.32 1.85
N LYS A 69 -2.81 -10.58 2.42
CA LYS A 69 -1.53 -11.13 2.85
C LYS A 69 -1.21 -10.69 4.27
N ASP A 70 -0.61 -11.62 5.01
CA ASP A 70 -0.07 -11.43 6.34
C ASP A 70 1.45 -11.58 6.25
N ILE A 71 2.16 -10.46 6.34
CA ILE A 71 3.61 -10.41 6.16
C ILE A 71 4.30 -9.75 7.35
N MET A 72 5.58 -10.03 7.51
CA MET A 72 6.43 -9.34 8.48
C MET A 72 7.30 -8.31 7.78
N ILE A 73 7.22 -7.05 8.23
CA ILE A 73 8.11 -5.97 7.80
C ILE A 73 8.88 -5.50 9.04
N GLY A 74 10.13 -5.95 9.17
CA GLY A 74 10.88 -5.80 10.41
C GLY A 74 10.17 -6.49 11.58
N ARG A 75 9.82 -5.73 12.62
CA ARG A 75 9.05 -6.23 13.77
C ARG A 75 7.53 -6.14 13.62
N TYR A 76 7.05 -5.50 12.56
CA TYR A 76 5.63 -5.22 12.37
C TYR A 76 4.98 -6.37 11.59
N ARG A 77 3.87 -6.89 12.12
CA ARG A 77 2.98 -7.78 11.39
C ARG A 77 1.98 -6.94 10.61
N VAL A 78 1.95 -7.12 9.29
CA VAL A 78 1.25 -6.23 8.36
C VAL A 78 0.17 -7.01 7.61
N LEU A 79 -1.06 -6.48 7.63
CA LEU A 79 -2.15 -6.94 6.79
C LEU A 79 -2.20 -6.11 5.50
N LEU A 80 -2.08 -6.78 4.36
CA LEU A 80 -2.28 -6.18 3.04
C LEU A 80 -3.62 -6.64 2.47
N THR A 81 -4.40 -5.73 1.90
CA THR A 81 -5.61 -6.06 1.13
C THR A 81 -5.92 -4.94 0.15
N HIS A 82 -6.69 -5.17 -0.91
CA HIS A 82 -7.17 -4.05 -1.73
C HIS A 82 -8.26 -3.24 -1.01
N GLY A 83 -9.06 -3.87 -0.16
CA GLY A 83 -10.05 -3.21 0.72
C GLY A 83 -11.51 -3.30 0.27
N HIS A 84 -11.82 -3.64 -0.99
CA HIS A 84 -13.19 -3.85 -1.46
C HIS A 84 -13.94 -4.95 -0.69
N TYR A 85 -13.23 -5.97 -0.21
CA TYR A 85 -13.77 -7.04 0.65
C TYR A 85 -14.29 -6.53 2.02
N TYR A 86 -13.79 -5.36 2.45
CA TYR A 86 -14.13 -4.74 3.73
C TYR A 86 -15.04 -3.52 3.58
N SER A 87 -15.49 -3.21 2.35
CA SER A 87 -16.36 -2.05 2.07
C SER A 87 -15.74 -0.71 2.49
N VAL A 88 -14.41 -0.56 2.34
CA VAL A 88 -13.65 0.64 2.73
C VAL A 88 -14.13 1.93 2.07
N SER A 89 -14.92 1.85 0.99
CA SER A 89 -15.61 2.99 0.39
C SER A 89 -16.62 3.67 1.33
N LEU A 90 -17.08 2.99 2.38
CA LEU A 90 -17.92 3.55 3.45
C LEU A 90 -17.10 4.07 4.65
N GLY A 91 -15.81 3.75 4.70
CA GLY A 91 -14.91 3.98 5.82
C GLY A 91 -14.09 2.72 6.18
N PRO A 92 -12.90 2.87 6.79
CA PRO A 92 -12.00 1.76 7.07
C PRO A 92 -12.36 0.96 8.34
N GLU A 93 -13.44 1.28 9.04
CA GLU A 93 -13.71 0.80 10.40
C GLU A 93 -13.84 -0.73 10.49
N ARG A 94 -14.45 -1.34 9.45
CA ARG A 94 -14.54 -2.81 9.38
C ARG A 94 -13.16 -3.44 9.24
N LEU A 95 -12.31 -2.88 8.39
CA LEU A 95 -10.94 -3.36 8.19
C LEU A 95 -10.11 -3.19 9.47
N ILE A 96 -10.23 -2.04 10.14
CA ILE A 96 -9.59 -1.75 11.44
C ILE A 96 -9.97 -2.81 12.47
N LYS A 97 -11.26 -3.12 12.59
CA LYS A 97 -11.75 -4.13 13.54
C LYS A 97 -11.13 -5.50 13.29
N GLU A 98 -11.07 -5.94 12.04
CA GLU A 98 -10.50 -7.23 11.66
C GLU A 98 -8.98 -7.24 11.87
N ALA A 99 -8.28 -6.17 11.51
CA ALA A 99 -6.85 -6.02 11.77
C ALA A 99 -6.51 -6.08 13.27
N ARG A 100 -7.30 -5.42 14.11
CA ARG A 100 -7.15 -5.52 15.58
C ARG A 100 -7.41 -6.93 16.10
N ALA A 101 -8.48 -7.58 15.64
CA ALA A 101 -8.82 -8.95 16.05
C ALA A 101 -7.71 -9.95 15.64
N GLY A 102 -7.07 -9.72 14.48
CA GLY A 102 -5.93 -10.50 14.01
C GLY A 102 -4.60 -10.18 14.70
N GLY A 103 -4.55 -9.12 15.52
CA GLY A 103 -3.34 -8.69 16.22
C GLY A 103 -2.29 -8.08 15.29
N PHE A 104 -2.69 -7.46 14.18
CA PHE A 104 -1.78 -6.76 13.27
C PHE A 104 -1.29 -5.44 13.88
N ASP A 105 -0.10 -5.01 13.46
CA ASP A 105 0.48 -3.71 13.83
C ASP A 105 0.18 -2.64 12.78
N ILE A 106 0.09 -3.06 11.52
CA ILE A 106 -0.16 -2.18 10.37
C ILE A 106 -1.20 -2.85 9.47
N VAL A 107 -2.12 -2.07 8.92
CA VAL A 107 -3.00 -2.48 7.83
C VAL A 107 -2.91 -1.49 6.68
N MET A 108 -2.69 -2.02 5.47
CA MET A 108 -2.51 -1.26 4.24
C MET A 108 -3.60 -1.64 3.24
N TYR A 109 -4.28 -0.65 2.66
CA TYR A 109 -5.35 -0.87 1.69
C TYR A 109 -5.39 0.13 0.52
N GLY A 110 -6.04 -0.26 -0.58
CA GLY A 110 -6.23 0.53 -1.81
C GLY A 110 -7.70 0.94 -2.03
N HIS A 111 -8.20 0.80 -3.26
CA HIS A 111 -9.62 0.85 -3.67
C HIS A 111 -10.33 2.22 -3.62
N THR A 112 -10.09 3.02 -2.58
CA THR A 112 -10.77 4.32 -2.42
C THR A 112 -10.19 5.39 -3.34
N HIS A 113 -8.95 5.20 -3.79
CA HIS A 113 -8.12 6.17 -4.52
C HIS A 113 -7.92 7.48 -3.76
N ARG A 114 -8.05 7.47 -2.43
CA ARG A 114 -7.84 8.63 -1.56
C ARG A 114 -6.75 8.26 -0.56
N PRO A 115 -5.65 9.03 -0.47
CA PRO A 115 -4.65 8.75 0.54
C PRO A 115 -5.26 8.90 1.93
N PHE A 116 -4.91 7.98 2.80
CA PHE A 116 -5.40 7.91 4.17
C PHE A 116 -4.25 7.48 5.07
N TYR A 117 -4.10 8.12 6.22
CA TYR A 117 -3.12 7.74 7.23
C TYR A 117 -3.70 8.05 8.60
N GLU A 118 -3.80 7.03 9.44
CA GLU A 118 -4.25 7.17 10.81
C GLU A 118 -3.50 6.20 11.72
N VAL A 119 -3.22 6.64 12.95
CA VAL A 119 -2.82 5.75 14.04
C VAL A 119 -4.06 5.57 14.90
N ASP A 120 -4.76 4.46 14.72
CA ASP A 120 -5.93 4.11 15.51
C ASP A 120 -5.46 3.74 16.92
N LYS A 121 -5.95 4.45 17.92
CA LYS A 121 -5.59 4.28 19.34
C LYS A 121 -6.78 3.80 20.13
N LYS A 122 -6.58 2.79 20.96
CA LYS A 122 -7.63 2.25 21.83
C LYS A 122 -7.05 1.88 23.19
N ASP A 123 -7.66 2.41 24.25
CA ASP A 123 -7.20 2.19 25.62
C ASP A 123 -7.07 0.70 25.94
N GLY A 124 -5.89 0.31 26.42
CA GLY A 124 -5.56 -1.08 26.75
C GLY A 124 -5.11 -1.95 25.57
N ASP A 125 -5.17 -1.44 24.33
CA ASP A 125 -4.68 -2.12 23.14
C ASP A 125 -3.41 -1.44 22.60
N LYS A 126 -2.63 -2.18 21.79
CA LYS A 126 -1.54 -1.57 21.02
C LYS A 126 -2.08 -0.65 19.93
N ASP A 127 -1.29 0.35 19.55
CA ASP A 127 -1.58 1.22 18.40
C ASP A 127 -1.65 0.40 17.11
N LEU A 128 -2.58 0.75 16.21
CA LEU A 128 -2.71 0.17 14.89
C LEU A 128 -2.51 1.27 13.84
N ILE A 129 -1.56 1.07 12.93
CA ILE A 129 -1.33 1.99 11.82
C ILE A 129 -2.23 1.57 10.66
N VAL A 130 -3.00 2.50 10.12
CA VAL A 130 -3.97 2.28 9.04
C VAL A 130 -3.61 3.21 7.91
N LEU A 131 -3.32 2.67 6.73
CA LEU A 131 -2.90 3.50 5.59
C LEU A 131 -3.47 3.08 4.25
N ASN A 132 -3.64 4.08 3.39
CA ASN A 132 -3.94 3.97 1.98
C ASN A 132 -3.02 4.94 1.21
N PRO A 133 -2.23 4.49 0.23
CA PRO A 133 -1.34 5.37 -0.53
C PRO A 133 -2.10 6.31 -1.48
N GLY A 134 -3.39 6.10 -1.67
CA GLY A 134 -4.21 6.69 -2.72
C GLY A 134 -4.01 5.98 -4.05
N SER A 135 -4.19 6.70 -5.15
CA SER A 135 -4.05 6.13 -6.50
C SER A 135 -2.99 6.86 -7.30
N LEU A 136 -2.17 6.09 -8.01
CA LEU A 136 -1.22 6.63 -8.99
C LEU A 136 -1.89 7.10 -10.27
N SER A 137 -3.09 6.62 -10.57
CA SER A 137 -3.69 6.77 -11.91
C SER A 137 -5.00 7.52 -11.93
N TYR A 138 -5.78 7.42 -10.86
CA TYR A 138 -7.10 8.02 -10.73
C TYR A 138 -7.32 8.60 -9.33
N PRO A 139 -6.50 9.57 -8.87
CA PRO A 139 -6.62 10.17 -7.55
C PRO A 139 -7.98 10.85 -7.34
N ARG A 140 -8.61 10.61 -6.19
CA ARG A 140 -9.97 11.10 -5.87
C ARG A 140 -10.01 12.16 -4.76
N GLN A 141 -8.90 12.39 -4.06
CA GLN A 141 -8.76 13.47 -3.09
C GLN A 141 -8.66 14.85 -3.77
N ASP A 142 -8.79 15.90 -2.97
CA ASP A 142 -8.69 17.26 -3.48
C ASP A 142 -7.34 17.51 -4.17
N GLY A 143 -7.37 18.31 -5.24
CA GLY A 143 -6.22 18.53 -6.11
C GLY A 143 -5.89 17.38 -7.07
N HIS A 144 -6.52 16.19 -6.97
CA HIS A 144 -6.36 15.06 -7.91
C HIS A 144 -4.90 14.80 -8.31
N ARG A 145 -3.99 14.79 -7.34
CA ARG A 145 -2.57 14.52 -7.58
C ARG A 145 -2.29 13.03 -7.37
N PRO A 146 -1.60 12.34 -8.28
CA PRO A 146 -1.14 10.97 -8.04
C PRO A 146 -0.38 10.89 -6.72
N SER A 147 -0.69 9.91 -5.88
CA SER A 147 -0.09 9.78 -4.56
C SER A 147 0.45 8.38 -4.31
N TYR A 148 1.47 8.32 -3.46
CA TYR A 148 2.09 7.09 -2.98
C TYR A 148 2.62 7.30 -1.57
N MET A 149 2.98 6.22 -0.90
CA MET A 149 3.63 6.29 0.41
C MET A 149 5.01 5.65 0.38
N LEU A 150 5.93 6.23 1.15
CA LEU A 150 7.18 5.58 1.50
C LEU A 150 7.13 5.22 2.98
N MET A 151 7.56 4.00 3.28
CA MET A 151 7.82 3.54 4.64
C MET A 151 9.32 3.31 4.78
N ASP A 152 9.92 3.90 5.81
CA ASP A 152 11.32 3.71 6.17
C ASP A 152 11.39 3.10 7.57
N ILE A 153 12.04 1.94 7.68
CA ILE A 153 12.45 1.40 9.00
C ILE A 153 13.85 1.91 9.30
N ASP A 154 13.97 2.65 10.40
CA ASP A 154 15.25 3.20 10.87
C ASP A 154 16.15 2.14 11.55
N ARG A 155 17.25 2.60 12.14
CA ARG A 155 18.23 1.72 12.79
C ARG A 155 17.73 1.09 14.10
N ASP A 156 16.74 1.71 14.73
CA ASP A 156 16.13 1.24 15.97
C ASP A 156 14.93 0.31 15.70
N GLY A 157 14.58 0.12 14.41
CA GLY A 157 13.47 -0.73 13.99
C GLY A 157 12.12 -0.02 14.00
N GLU A 158 12.10 1.32 14.11
CA GLU A 158 10.88 2.12 14.09
C GLU A 158 10.48 2.46 12.65
N ALA A 159 9.19 2.33 12.34
CA ALA A 159 8.62 2.65 11.05
C ALA A 159 8.22 4.13 10.95
N HIS A 160 8.71 4.79 9.91
CA HIS A 160 8.37 6.17 9.54
C HIS A 160 7.63 6.16 8.21
N PHE A 161 6.54 6.93 8.11
CA PHE A 161 5.71 6.98 6.91
C PHE A 161 5.69 8.39 6.33
N SER A 162 5.79 8.49 5.01
CA SER A 162 5.59 9.74 4.28
C SER A 162 4.60 9.56 3.13
N LEU A 163 3.59 10.42 3.11
CA LEU A 163 2.66 10.55 1.98
C LEU A 163 3.25 11.53 0.97
N ASN A 164 3.47 11.05 -0.24
CA ASN A 164 4.11 11.79 -1.32
C ASN A 164 3.14 11.95 -2.49
N TYR A 165 3.36 13.00 -3.29
CA TYR A 165 2.55 13.31 -4.45
C TYR A 165 3.44 13.61 -5.65
N LEU A 166 3.03 13.17 -6.84
CA LEU A 166 3.63 13.64 -8.08
C LEU A 166 3.10 15.03 -8.44
N GLU A 167 3.90 15.78 -9.22
CA GLU A 167 3.41 16.99 -9.89
C GLU A 167 2.56 16.60 -11.10
N ARG A 168 1.71 17.52 -11.55
CA ARG A 168 0.79 17.28 -12.68
C ARG A 168 1.47 17.51 -14.02
#